data_AF-E0NC81-F1
#
_entry.id   AF-E0NC81-F1
#
_cell.length_a   1.000
_cell.length_b   1.000
_cell.length_c   1.000
_cell.angle_alpha   90.00
_cell.angle_beta   90.00
_cell.angle_gamma   90.00
#
_symmetry.space_group_name_H-M   'P 1'
#
loop_
_entity.id
_entity.type
_entity.pdbx_description
1 polymer ?
#
loop_
_entity_poly.entity_id
_entity_poly.type
_entity_poly.pdbx_seq_one_letter_code
_entity_poly.pdbx_strand_id
1 'polypeptide(L)'
;MGMTGFNDAAGVASSATDIKGKYVQSVTVANGVITAQMASSNVNNEIKGKKLSLWAKRQDGSVKWFCGQPVTRTAADSDDVAAANGKTADNINTKHLPSTCRDASSAVCTKTPRADFKHFQKISRYRVLPESRQMAEKLRHSRKSGNLVR
;
A
#
# COMPACT_ATOMS: atom_id res chain seq x y z
N MET A 1 -24.17 14.27 3.10
CA MET A 1 -23.79 14.64 4.48
C MET A 1 -22.30 14.91 4.46
N GLY A 2 -21.90 16.19 4.49
CA GLY A 2 -20.49 16.56 4.38
C GLY A 2 -19.74 16.06 5.60
N MET A 3 -18.95 14.99 5.45
CA MET A 3 -17.98 14.58 6.47
C MET A 3 -17.01 15.74 6.63
N THR A 4 -17.11 16.45 7.75
CA THR A 4 -16.03 17.34 8.20
C THR A 4 -14.75 16.50 8.29
N GLY A 5 -13.60 17.04 7.88
CA GLY A 5 -12.40 16.25 7.65
C GLY A 5 -11.61 15.87 8.91
N PHE A 6 -12.17 16.09 10.10
CA PHE A 6 -11.43 16.14 11.37
C PHE A 6 -11.70 14.91 12.26
N ASN A 7 -10.97 14.79 13.37
CA ASN A 7 -11.01 13.63 14.26
C ASN A 7 -12.43 13.26 14.74
N ASP A 8 -13.18 14.24 15.23
CA ASP A 8 -14.55 14.09 15.72
C ASP A 8 -15.51 13.58 14.63
N ALA A 9 -15.37 14.14 13.43
CA ALA A 9 -16.15 13.77 12.26
C ALA A 9 -15.87 12.37 11.74
N ALA A 10 -14.64 11.88 11.96
CA ALA A 10 -14.25 10.50 11.68
C ALA A 10 -14.72 9.51 12.77
N GLY A 11 -15.36 9.99 13.84
CA GLY A 11 -15.81 9.16 14.96
C GLY A 11 -14.67 8.62 15.83
N VAL A 12 -13.52 9.31 15.85
CA VAL A 12 -12.39 9.01 16.74
C VAL A 12 -12.27 10.07 17.83
N ALA A 13 -11.33 9.92 18.76
CA ALA A 13 -11.12 10.88 19.83
C ALA A 13 -10.88 12.30 19.27
N SER A 14 -11.73 13.25 19.69
CA SER A 14 -11.75 14.62 19.16
C SER A 14 -10.42 15.35 19.37
N SER A 15 -9.77 15.12 20.52
CA SER A 15 -8.43 15.64 20.77
C SER A 15 -7.37 14.72 20.19
N ALA A 16 -6.49 15.27 19.35
CA ALA A 16 -5.39 14.51 18.75
C ALA A 16 -4.44 13.90 19.78
N THR A 17 -4.30 14.52 20.96
CA THR A 17 -3.43 14.05 22.05
C THR A 17 -4.04 12.93 22.89
N ASP A 18 -5.32 12.62 22.68
CA ASP A 18 -5.96 11.47 23.31
C ASP A 18 -5.61 10.19 22.53
N ILE A 19 -5.26 10.32 21.24
CA ILE A 19 -4.74 9.23 20.42
C ILE A 19 -3.20 9.23 20.51
N LYS A 20 -2.70 8.63 21.58
CA LYS A 20 -1.27 8.57 21.91
C LYS A 20 -0.83 7.17 22.34
N GLY A 21 0.47 6.95 22.39
CA GLY A 21 1.08 5.72 22.88
C GLY A 21 2.53 5.92 23.27
N LYS A 22 3.24 4.84 23.61
CA LYS A 22 4.63 4.90 24.09
C LYS A 22 5.56 5.72 23.17
N TYR A 23 5.34 5.66 21.86
CA TYR A 23 6.19 6.30 20.85
C TYR A 23 5.45 7.36 20.01
N VAL A 24 4.15 7.57 20.25
CA VAL A 24 3.29 8.45 19.46
C VAL A 24 2.73 9.52 20.38
N GLN A 25 2.97 10.78 20.05
CA GLN A 25 2.50 11.94 20.82
C GLN A 25 1.02 12.24 20.53
N SER A 26 0.64 12.18 19.25
CA SER A 26 -0.71 12.52 18.81
C SER A 26 -1.00 11.96 17.42
N VAL A 27 -2.27 11.72 17.13
CA VAL A 27 -2.76 11.39 15.78
C VAL A 27 -3.86 12.37 15.40
N THR A 28 -3.66 13.05 14.27
CA THR A 28 -4.60 14.03 13.72
C THR A 28 -5.20 13.51 12.43
N VAL A 29 -6.50 13.71 12.25
CA VAL A 29 -7.20 13.50 10.98
C VAL A 29 -7.51 14.88 10.39
N ALA A 30 -7.12 15.09 9.14
CA ALA A 30 -7.41 16.31 8.40
C ALA A 30 -7.79 15.97 6.96
N ASN A 31 -9.03 16.25 6.59
CA ASN A 31 -9.62 15.88 5.30
C ASN A 31 -9.41 14.40 4.95
N GLY A 32 -9.45 13.49 5.94
CA GLY A 32 -9.19 12.06 5.73
C GLY A 32 -7.72 11.69 5.50
N VAL A 33 -6.77 12.60 5.73
CA VAL A 33 -5.35 12.28 5.92
C VAL A 33 -5.13 12.08 7.41
N ILE A 34 -4.49 10.97 7.77
CA ILE A 34 -4.14 10.64 9.15
C ILE A 34 -2.66 10.94 9.34
N THR A 35 -2.31 11.87 10.22
CA THR A 35 -0.93 12.24 10.51
C THR A 35 -0.58 11.85 11.94
N ALA A 36 0.43 11.01 12.10
CA ALA A 36 0.98 10.65 13.41
C ALA A 36 2.22 11.50 13.71
N GLN A 37 2.30 12.02 14.93
CA GLN A 37 3.50 12.69 15.45
C GLN A 37 4.21 11.76 16.44
N MET A 38 5.51 11.57 16.24
CA MET A 38 6.36 10.79 17.15
C MET A 38 6.58 11.52 18.47
N ALA A 39 6.68 10.77 19.56
CA ALA A 39 6.99 11.31 20.88
C ALA A 39 8.31 12.09 20.93
N SER A 40 8.45 12.98 21.91
CA SER A 40 9.68 13.73 22.18
C SER A 40 10.67 12.96 23.06
N SER A 41 10.18 11.96 23.81
CA SER A 41 10.95 11.10 24.71
C SER A 41 10.86 9.63 24.31
N ASN A 42 11.85 8.82 24.70
CA ASN A 42 11.85 7.35 24.51
C ASN A 42 11.72 6.89 23.05
N VAL A 43 12.11 7.75 22.11
CA VAL A 43 12.26 7.43 20.69
C VAL A 43 13.66 7.82 20.22
N ASN A 44 14.09 7.29 19.07
CA ASN A 44 15.36 7.66 18.46
C ASN A 44 15.41 9.17 18.17
N ASN A 45 16.55 9.82 18.43
CA ASN A 45 16.77 11.25 18.19
C ASN A 45 16.43 11.67 16.76
N GLU A 46 16.67 10.80 15.78
CA GLU A 46 16.41 11.05 14.36
C GLU A 46 14.91 10.99 13.99
N ILE A 47 14.01 10.65 14.92
CA ILE A 47 12.56 10.62 14.68
C ILE A 47 11.74 11.42 15.70
N LYS A 48 12.37 12.01 16.72
CA LYS A 48 11.70 12.81 17.76
C LYS A 48 10.87 13.93 17.16
N GLY A 49 9.59 14.01 17.54
CA GLY A 49 8.66 15.05 17.08
C GLY A 49 8.34 15.04 15.59
N LYS A 50 8.92 14.12 14.82
CA LYS A 50 8.72 14.00 13.37
C LYS A 50 7.38 13.35 13.05
N LYS A 51 6.95 13.47 11.81
CA LYS A 51 5.64 13.02 11.35
C LYS A 51 5.71 12.04 10.18
N LEU A 52 4.68 11.20 10.10
CA LEU A 52 4.32 10.40 8.92
C LEU A 52 2.83 10.55 8.66
N SER A 53 2.37 10.19 7.46
CA SER A 53 0.95 10.22 7.14
C SER A 53 0.46 8.96 6.46
N LEU A 54 -0.82 8.65 6.68
CA LEU A 54 -1.60 7.69 5.95
C LEU A 54 -2.70 8.44 5.21
N TRP A 55 -2.95 8.07 3.96
CA TRP A 55 -4.01 8.69 3.17
C TRP A 55 -4.60 7.65 2.21
N ALA A 56 -5.87 7.81 1.89
CA ALA A 56 -6.54 6.96 0.93
C ALA A 56 -6.84 7.69 -0.38
N LYS A 57 -6.88 6.97 -1.50
CA LYS A 57 -7.43 7.43 -2.78
C LYS A 57 -8.54 6.48 -3.22
N ARG A 58 -9.60 6.98 -3.87
CA ARG A 58 -10.70 6.12 -4.34
C ARG A 58 -10.25 5.20 -5.48
N GLN A 59 -10.85 4.02 -5.54
CA GLN A 59 -10.66 3.03 -6.59
C GLN A 59 -11.95 2.23 -6.80
N ASP A 60 -12.73 2.57 -7.82
CA ASP A 60 -13.87 1.78 -8.35
C ASP A 60 -14.76 1.14 -7.26
N GLY A 61 -15.24 1.93 -6.29
CA GLY A 61 -16.09 1.45 -5.18
C GLY A 61 -15.36 1.01 -3.91
N SER A 62 -14.03 1.10 -3.90
CA SER A 62 -13.15 0.87 -2.75
C SER A 62 -12.19 2.05 -2.56
N VAL A 63 -11.32 1.99 -1.55
CA VAL A 63 -10.22 2.93 -1.38
C VAL A 63 -8.91 2.17 -1.22
N LYS A 64 -7.82 2.72 -1.78
CA LYS A 64 -6.46 2.23 -1.54
C LYS A 64 -5.77 3.17 -0.57
N TRP A 65 -5.22 2.61 0.50
CA TRP A 65 -4.40 3.34 1.46
C TRP A 65 -2.95 3.39 1.04
N PHE A 66 -2.31 4.50 1.38
CA PHE A 66 -0.90 4.78 1.19
C PHE A 66 -0.31 5.25 2.52
N CYS A 67 0.98 5.04 2.70
CA CYS A 67 1.71 5.40 3.90
C CYS A 67 3.07 5.97 3.52
N GLY A 68 3.43 7.11 4.11
CA GLY A 68 4.69 7.75 3.78
C GLY A 68 4.95 9.03 4.55
N GLN A 69 5.73 9.91 3.93
CA GLN A 69 6.01 11.23 4.49
C GLN A 69 4.72 12.05 4.64
N PRO A 70 4.73 13.10 5.46
CA PRO A 70 3.55 13.93 5.68
C PRO A 70 2.96 14.51 4.38
N VAL A 71 1.64 14.37 4.24
CA VAL A 71 0.87 14.90 3.12
C VAL A 71 -0.28 15.75 3.62
N THR A 72 -0.85 16.56 2.75
CA THR A 72 -2.07 17.34 3.01
C THR A 72 -3.07 17.11 1.88
N ARG A 73 -4.36 17.18 2.22
CA ARG A 73 -5.46 17.11 1.27
C ARG A 73 -6.27 18.40 1.36
N THR A 74 -6.58 18.98 0.20
CA THR A 74 -7.30 20.25 0.08
C THR A 74 -8.74 20.17 0.60
N ALA A 75 -9.44 19.08 0.31
CA ALA A 75 -10.82 18.85 0.73
C ALA A 75 -11.08 17.36 0.99
N ALA A 76 -12.03 17.03 1.87
CA ALA A 76 -12.28 15.64 2.29
C ALA A 76 -12.76 14.72 1.14
N ASP A 77 -13.33 15.29 0.07
CA ASP A 77 -13.80 14.61 -1.12
C ASP A 77 -12.75 14.52 -2.24
N SER A 78 -11.60 15.20 -2.10
CA SER A 78 -10.50 15.16 -3.07
C SER A 78 -9.76 13.82 -3.05
N ASP A 79 -9.51 13.25 -4.23
CA ASP A 79 -8.67 12.06 -4.36
C ASP A 79 -7.17 12.38 -4.27
N ASP A 80 -6.79 13.63 -4.57
CA ASP A 80 -5.40 14.05 -4.61
C ASP A 80 -4.89 14.55 -3.28
N VAL A 81 -3.64 14.23 -2.99
CA VAL A 81 -2.88 14.73 -1.85
C VAL A 81 -1.59 15.36 -2.35
N ALA A 82 -1.15 16.42 -1.67
CA ALA A 82 0.13 17.06 -1.89
C ALA A 82 1.08 16.74 -0.74
N ALA A 83 2.39 16.84 -0.97
CA ALA A 83 3.33 16.82 0.15
C ALA A 83 2.96 17.96 1.13
N ALA A 84 3.01 17.69 2.43
CA ALA A 84 2.67 18.71 3.41
C ALA A 84 3.69 19.86 3.35
N ASN A 85 3.19 21.10 3.42
CA ASN A 85 4.03 22.28 3.56
C ASN A 85 4.61 22.31 4.99
N GLY A 86 5.74 21.63 5.16
CA GLY A 86 6.51 21.57 6.41
C GLY A 86 8.00 21.55 6.08
N LYS A 87 8.85 21.88 7.06
CA LYS A 87 10.29 21.72 6.84
C LYS A 87 10.55 20.24 6.65
N THR A 88 11.40 19.84 5.70
CA THR A 88 11.81 18.43 5.55
C THR A 88 12.37 17.85 6.86
N ALA A 89 12.87 18.72 7.75
CA ALA A 89 13.29 18.39 9.10
C ALA A 89 12.16 17.86 10.01
N ASP A 90 10.90 18.18 9.74
CA ASP A 90 9.74 17.72 10.52
C ASP A 90 9.23 16.35 10.03
N ASN A 91 9.76 15.86 8.91
CA ASN A 91 9.35 14.60 8.28
C ASN A 91 10.26 13.47 8.71
N ILE A 92 9.70 12.30 9.02
CA ILE A 92 10.50 11.10 9.23
C ILE A 92 11.28 10.80 7.93
N ASN A 93 12.59 10.63 8.05
CA ASN A 93 13.42 10.24 6.92
C ASN A 93 13.02 8.84 6.45
N THR A 94 12.96 8.60 5.13
CA THR A 94 12.55 7.33 4.54
C THR A 94 13.36 6.13 5.05
N LYS A 95 14.61 6.33 5.48
CA LYS A 95 15.43 5.27 6.10
C LYS A 95 14.81 4.68 7.38
N HIS A 96 14.01 5.48 8.10
CA HIS A 96 13.31 5.05 9.32
C HIS A 96 11.89 4.55 9.06
N LEU A 97 11.37 4.74 7.86
CA LEU A 97 10.07 4.22 7.50
C LEU A 97 10.21 2.73 7.11
N PRO A 98 9.27 1.86 7.55
CA PRO A 98 9.15 0.51 7.03
C PRO A 98 9.06 0.52 5.50
N SER A 99 9.49 -0.55 4.84
CA SER A 99 9.45 -0.65 3.37
C SER A 99 8.04 -0.43 2.79
N THR A 100 7.00 -0.80 3.53
CA THR A 100 5.59 -0.64 3.18
C THR A 100 5.02 0.76 3.43
N CYS A 101 5.80 1.68 4.01
CA CYS A 101 5.37 3.04 4.32
C CYS A 101 6.32 4.07 3.69
N ARG A 102 6.59 3.92 2.39
CA ARG A 102 7.48 4.80 1.61
C ARG A 102 6.80 5.33 0.35
N ASP A 103 5.48 5.46 0.38
CA ASP A 103 4.73 5.98 -0.75
C ASP A 103 5.01 7.49 -0.94
N ALA A 104 5.17 7.90 -2.19
CA ALA A 104 5.16 9.32 -2.56
C ALA A 104 3.72 9.85 -2.56
N SER A 105 3.51 11.15 -2.34
CA SER A 105 2.18 11.78 -2.44
C SER A 105 1.53 11.57 -3.82
N SER A 106 2.35 11.48 -4.86
CA SER A 106 1.97 11.18 -6.24
C SER A 106 1.67 9.70 -6.50
N ALA A 107 1.83 8.80 -5.52
CA ALA A 107 1.51 7.40 -5.70
C ALA A 107 0.04 7.23 -6.14
N VAL A 108 -0.16 6.37 -7.14
CA VAL A 108 -1.46 6.14 -7.76
C VAL A 108 -1.98 4.74 -7.46
N CYS A 109 -3.29 4.58 -7.57
CA CYS A 109 -3.94 3.29 -7.61
C CYS A 109 -3.61 2.62 -8.96
N THR A 110 -2.40 2.08 -9.11
CA THR A 110 -2.14 1.16 -10.22
C THR A 110 -3.05 -0.04 -10.00
N LYS A 111 -4.01 -0.26 -10.92
CA LYS A 111 -4.58 -1.60 -11.11
C LYS A 111 -3.37 -2.49 -11.27
N THR A 112 -3.20 -3.48 -10.37
CA THR A 112 -2.13 -4.47 -10.46
C THR A 112 -1.95 -4.81 -11.93
N PRO A 113 -0.79 -4.54 -12.54
CA PRO A 113 -0.62 -4.80 -13.95
C PRO A 113 -0.92 -6.27 -14.17
N ARG A 114 -2.02 -6.59 -14.86
CA ARG A 114 -2.20 -7.93 -15.47
C ARG A 114 -1.06 -8.28 -16.45
N ALA A 115 -0.11 -7.35 -16.66
CA ALA A 115 1.09 -7.53 -17.47
C ALA A 115 2.11 -8.51 -16.85
N ASP A 116 2.23 -8.60 -15.51
CA ASP A 116 3.28 -9.45 -14.91
C ASP A 116 2.96 -10.95 -15.02
N PHE A 117 1.69 -11.33 -15.16
CA PHE A 117 1.32 -12.72 -15.47
C PHE A 117 1.83 -13.18 -16.84
N LYS A 118 2.02 -12.28 -17.81
CA LYS A 118 2.56 -12.66 -19.13
C LYS A 118 4.06 -12.96 -19.08
N HIS A 119 4.80 -12.30 -18.19
CA HIS A 119 6.24 -12.56 -18.02
C HIS A 119 6.48 -13.94 -17.39
N PHE A 120 5.70 -14.30 -16.36
CA PHE A 120 5.79 -15.62 -15.72
C PHE A 120 5.30 -16.78 -16.61
N GLN A 121 4.30 -16.57 -17.48
CA GLN A 121 3.89 -17.60 -18.45
C GLN A 121 4.98 -17.95 -19.47
N LYS A 122 5.82 -16.97 -19.85
CA LYS A 122 6.88 -17.19 -20.83
C LYS A 122 8.01 -18.07 -20.26
N ILE A 123 8.36 -17.89 -18.98
CA ILE A 123 9.39 -18.70 -18.29
C ILE A 123 8.90 -20.14 -18.05
N SER A 124 7.61 -20.36 -17.79
CA SER A 124 7.04 -21.70 -17.61
C SER A 124 7.15 -22.58 -18.87
N ARG A 125 7.05 -22.01 -20.08
CA ARG A 125 7.15 -22.77 -21.34
C ARG A 125 8.56 -23.20 -21.73
N TYR A 126 9.60 -22.62 -21.13
CA TYR A 126 11.00 -23.01 -21.38
C TYR A 126 11.54 -24.07 -20.39
N ARG A 127 10.80 -24.40 -19.32
CA ARG A 127 11.24 -25.36 -18.30
C ARG A 127 10.70 -26.78 -18.48
N VAL A 128 10.06 -27.07 -19.62
CA VAL A 128 9.72 -28.46 -19.99
C VAL A 128 10.99 -29.10 -20.54
N LEU A 129 11.66 -29.87 -19.69
CA LEU A 129 12.83 -30.68 -20.06
C LEU A 129 12.48 -31.56 -21.27
N PRO A 130 13.41 -31.80 -22.22
CA PRO A 130 13.16 -32.64 -23.40
C PRO A 130 12.56 -34.02 -23.06
N GLU A 131 12.92 -34.58 -21.90
CA GLU A 131 12.38 -35.85 -21.40
C GLU A 131 10.87 -35.83 -21.13
N SER A 132 10.30 -34.67 -20.75
CA SER A 132 8.87 -34.55 -20.48
C SER A 132 8.02 -34.59 -21.76
N ARG A 133 8.62 -34.35 -22.94
CA ARG A 133 7.94 -34.49 -24.24
C ARG A 133 7.71 -35.96 -24.61
N GLN A 134 8.65 -36.85 -24.30
CA GLN A 134 8.49 -38.28 -24.58
C GLN A 134 7.37 -38.92 -23.74
N MET A 135 7.20 -38.48 -22.50
CA MET A 135 6.13 -38.94 -21.60
C MET A 135 4.74 -38.54 -22.12
N ALA A 136 4.59 -37.34 -22.69
CA ALA A 136 3.33 -36.87 -23.26
C ALA A 136 2.98 -37.59 -24.57
N GLU A 137 3.98 -37.99 -25.37
CA GLU A 137 3.77 -38.76 -26.60
C GLU A 137 3.42 -40.23 -26.30
N LYS A 138 4.03 -40.83 -25.28
CA LYS A 138 3.70 -42.20 -24.82
C LYS A 138 2.27 -42.31 -24.30
N LEU A 139 1.77 -41.30 -23.59
CA LEU A 139 0.37 -41.20 -23.14
C LEU A 139 -0.63 -41.04 -24.31
N ARG A 140 -0.25 -40.34 -25.39
CA ARG A 140 -1.10 -40.22 -26.59
C ARG A 140 -1.16 -41.52 -27.41
N HIS A 141 -0.07 -42.27 -27.47
CA HIS A 141 -0.04 -43.58 -28.14
C HIS A 141 -0.82 -44.65 -27.37
N SER A 142 -0.81 -44.61 -26.03
CA SER A 142 -1.63 -45.52 -25.21
C SER A 142 -3.14 -45.29 -25.40
N ARG A 143 -3.60 -44.03 -25.53
CA ARG A 143 -5.02 -43.73 -25.78
C ARG A 143 -5.51 -44.11 -27.18
N LYS A 144 -4.62 -44.22 -28.17
CA LYS A 144 -5.00 -44.60 -29.54
C LYS A 144 -5.09 -46.12 -29.74
N SER A 145 -4.51 -46.92 -28.85
CA SER A 145 -4.52 -48.39 -28.92
C SER A 145 -5.63 -49.06 -28.11
N GLY A 146 -6.48 -48.29 -27.40
CA GLY A 146 -7.50 -48.81 -26.48
C GLY A 146 -8.89 -49.04 -27.08
N ASN A 147 -9.07 -49.05 -28.40
CA ASN A 147 -10.39 -49.29 -29.00
C ASN A 147 -10.31 -50.13 -30.29
N LEU A 148 -10.13 -51.43 -30.11
CA LEU A 148 -10.41 -52.57 -31.00
C LEU A 148 -9.96 -53.78 -30.15
N VAL A 149 -10.86 -54.58 -29.56
CA VAL A 149 -11.59 -55.68 -30.22
C VAL A 149 -12.81 -56.03 -29.34
N ARG A 150 -13.96 -56.19 -29.99
CA ARG A 150 -15.00 -57.11 -29.57
C ARG A 150 -14.59 -58.49 -30.06
#